data_AF-A0A6P0R514-F1
#
_entry.id   AF-A0A6P0R514-F1
#
_cell.length_a   1.000
_cell.length_b   1.000
_cell.length_c   1.000
_cell.angle_alpha   90.00
_cell.angle_beta   90.00
_cell.angle_gamma   90.00
#
_symmetry.space_group_name_H-M   'P 1'
#
loop_
_entity.id
_entity.type
_entity.pdbx_description
1 polymer ?
#
loop_
_entity_poly.entity_id
_entity_poly.type
_entity_poly.pdbx_seq_one_letter_code
_entity_poly.pdbx_strand_id
1 'polypeptide(L)'
;MSWESEFESQWKIFLDVVETCIRREIDRNKKLDSELINSIIHSQVNNWSIGTHYNGAWLGNLKRKHPSLGEEFQAALEELRLSNNIAFNFSLPRFRLSEVIVIAWALALILILTWLREAILRQILGTAFVAAIAYPIFLNLRDSKKKKAVESCLEQIQKELEFTGQKLKNVATRADEANL
;
A
#
# COMPACT_ATOMS: atom_id res chain seq x y z
N MET A 1 -8.76 -14.58 -28.03
CA MET A 1 -8.21 -13.54 -27.13
C MET A 1 -6.70 -13.68 -27.14
N SER A 2 -5.97 -12.59 -26.96
CA SER A 2 -4.51 -12.58 -27.03
C SER A 2 -3.91 -12.89 -25.63
N TRP A 3 -2.77 -13.57 -25.59
CA TRP A 3 -2.02 -13.87 -24.36
C TRP A 3 -1.73 -12.59 -23.58
N GLU A 4 -1.34 -11.52 -24.26
CA GLU A 4 -1.08 -10.21 -23.64
C GLU A 4 -2.32 -9.68 -22.91
N SER A 5 -3.48 -9.67 -23.57
CA SER A 5 -4.71 -9.11 -22.98
C SER A 5 -5.17 -9.90 -21.75
N GLU A 6 -5.03 -11.22 -21.78
CA GLU A 6 -5.37 -12.09 -20.65
C GLU A 6 -4.37 -11.92 -19.51
N PHE A 7 -3.08 -11.77 -19.81
CA PHE A 7 -2.05 -11.49 -18.82
C PHE A 7 -2.28 -10.15 -18.12
N GLU A 8 -2.55 -9.07 -18.87
CA GLU A 8 -2.76 -7.74 -18.28
C GLU A 8 -3.92 -7.73 -17.28
N SER A 9 -5.02 -8.41 -17.60
CA SER A 9 -6.15 -8.56 -16.70
C SER A 9 -5.76 -9.29 -15.41
N GLN A 10 -5.04 -10.41 -15.53
CA GLN A 10 -4.55 -11.20 -14.38
C GLN A 10 -3.54 -10.43 -13.54
N TRP A 11 -2.65 -9.68 -14.19
CA TRP A 11 -1.62 -8.88 -13.55
C TRP A 11 -2.24 -7.76 -12.72
N LYS A 12 -3.26 -7.07 -13.26
CA LYS A 12 -4.01 -6.06 -12.51
C LYS A 12 -4.69 -6.67 -11.28
N ILE A 13 -5.36 -7.81 -11.43
CA ILE A 13 -5.99 -8.51 -10.30
C ILE A 13 -4.94 -8.90 -9.24
N PHE A 14 -3.78 -9.39 -9.67
CA PHE A 14 -2.68 -9.71 -8.77
C PHE A 14 -2.23 -8.48 -7.96
N LEU A 15 -2.00 -7.34 -8.63
CA LEU A 15 -1.61 -6.09 -7.96
C LEU A 15 -2.68 -5.62 -6.95
N ASP A 16 -3.96 -5.68 -7.32
CA ASP A 16 -5.08 -5.28 -6.44
C ASP A 16 -5.16 -6.18 -5.18
N VAL A 17 -4.93 -7.49 -5.33
CA VAL A 17 -4.90 -8.44 -4.22
C VAL A 17 -3.71 -8.18 -3.31
N VAL A 18 -2.51 -7.99 -3.88
CA VAL A 18 -1.29 -7.66 -3.12
C VAL A 18 -1.49 -6.37 -2.33
N GLU A 19 -2.01 -5.31 -2.97
CA GLU A 19 -2.34 -4.04 -2.31
C GLU A 19 -3.32 -4.25 -1.15
N THR A 20 -4.38 -5.02 -1.37
CA THR A 20 -5.38 -5.32 -0.34
C THR A 20 -4.76 -6.03 0.86
N CYS A 21 -3.90 -7.02 0.62
CA CYS A 21 -3.18 -7.73 1.67
C CYS A 21 -2.25 -6.79 2.46
N ILE A 22 -1.49 -5.94 1.78
CA ILE A 22 -0.59 -4.96 2.41
C ILE A 22 -1.39 -3.97 3.28
N ARG A 23 -2.50 -3.42 2.77
CA ARG A 23 -3.36 -2.51 3.56
C ARG A 23 -3.87 -3.17 4.84
N ARG A 24 -4.35 -4.43 4.73
CA ARG A 24 -4.80 -5.21 5.90
C ARG A 24 -3.67 -5.43 6.91
N GLU A 25 -2.46 -5.70 6.43
CA GLU A 25 -1.30 -5.94 7.28
C GLU A 25 -0.88 -4.67 8.03
N ILE A 26 -0.87 -3.53 7.33
CA ILE A 26 -0.62 -2.21 7.94
C ILE A 26 -1.69 -1.88 8.99
N ASP A 27 -2.96 -2.18 8.74
CA ASP A 27 -4.03 -1.90 9.71
C ASP A 27 -3.96 -2.78 10.95
N ARG A 28 -3.53 -4.04 10.80
CA ARG A 28 -3.37 -4.99 11.92
C ARG A 28 -2.12 -4.71 12.75
N ASN A 29 -0.96 -4.62 12.09
CA ASN A 29 0.34 -4.64 12.75
C ASN A 29 1.01 -3.26 12.83
N LYS A 30 0.49 -2.26 12.10
CA LYS A 30 1.02 -0.87 12.02
C LYS A 30 2.48 -0.76 11.56
N LYS A 31 3.06 -1.87 11.15
CA LYS A 31 4.41 -2.03 10.65
C LYS A 31 4.37 -2.98 9.48
N LEU A 32 5.26 -2.73 8.53
CA LEU A 32 5.47 -3.58 7.37
C LEU A 32 6.96 -3.51 7.05
N ASP A 33 7.57 -4.65 6.80
CA ASP A 33 8.93 -4.75 6.29
C ASP A 33 8.92 -5.49 4.94
N SER A 34 10.07 -5.48 4.28
CA SER A 34 10.20 -6.09 2.96
C SER A 34 10.03 -7.61 2.99
N GLU A 35 10.33 -8.26 4.11
CA GLU A 35 10.15 -9.71 4.26
C GLU A 35 8.67 -10.09 4.24
N LEU A 36 7.83 -9.36 4.99
CA LEU A 36 6.38 -9.56 4.98
C LEU A 36 5.78 -9.25 3.61
N ILE A 37 6.23 -8.18 2.94
CA ILE A 37 5.73 -7.86 1.60
C ILE A 37 6.11 -8.96 0.61
N ASN A 38 7.37 -9.41 0.63
CA ASN A 38 7.82 -10.52 -0.21
C ASN A 38 7.06 -11.82 0.09
N SER A 39 6.73 -12.09 1.36
CA SER A 39 5.88 -13.23 1.72
C SER A 39 4.47 -13.13 1.13
N ILE A 40 3.85 -11.93 1.16
CA ILE A 40 2.54 -11.70 0.55
C ILE A 40 2.60 -11.93 -0.96
N ILE A 41 3.61 -11.35 -1.61
CA ILE A 41 3.87 -11.49 -3.04
C ILE A 41 4.03 -12.97 -3.42
N HIS A 42 4.93 -13.69 -2.76
CA HIS A 42 5.17 -15.12 -3.04
C HIS A 42 3.92 -15.96 -2.81
N SER A 43 3.12 -15.65 -1.79
CA SER A 43 1.85 -16.33 -1.57
C SER A 43 0.88 -16.16 -2.74
N GLN A 44 0.87 -15.00 -3.40
CA GLN A 44 0.03 -14.76 -4.58
C GLN A 44 0.64 -15.33 -5.86
N VAL A 45 1.98 -15.31 -6.00
CA VAL A 45 2.69 -15.96 -7.11
C VAL A 45 2.43 -17.46 -7.11
N ASN A 46 2.36 -18.11 -5.96
CA ASN A 46 2.05 -19.55 -5.87
C ASN A 46 0.74 -19.95 -6.56
N ASN A 47 -0.24 -19.05 -6.66
CA ASN A 47 -1.50 -19.33 -7.37
C ASN A 47 -1.29 -19.57 -8.88
N TRP A 48 -0.20 -19.06 -9.46
CA TRP A 48 0.18 -19.30 -10.86
C TRP A 48 0.75 -20.71 -11.07
N SER A 49 1.17 -21.40 -10.01
CA SER A 49 1.62 -22.79 -10.06
C SER A 49 0.48 -23.79 -9.84
N ILE A 50 -0.70 -23.34 -9.39
CA ILE A 50 -1.85 -24.21 -9.13
C ILE A 50 -2.71 -24.31 -10.39
N GLY A 51 -2.67 -25.45 -11.07
CA GLY A 51 -3.37 -25.64 -12.35
C GLY A 51 -4.90 -25.48 -12.32
N THR A 52 -5.54 -25.54 -11.14
CA THR A 52 -6.99 -25.29 -10.98
C THR A 52 -7.35 -23.81 -10.85
N HIS A 53 -6.37 -22.94 -10.59
CA HIS A 53 -6.59 -21.50 -10.61
C HIS A 53 -6.55 -20.97 -12.04
N TYR A 54 -7.31 -19.92 -12.31
CA TYR A 54 -7.35 -19.27 -13.63
C TYR A 54 -5.93 -18.94 -14.14
N ASN A 55 -5.09 -18.36 -13.27
CA ASN A 55 -3.72 -17.99 -13.63
C ASN A 55 -2.82 -19.21 -13.90
N GLY A 56 -2.98 -20.28 -13.12
CA GLY A 56 -2.23 -21.51 -13.34
C GLY A 56 -2.68 -22.28 -14.57
N ALA A 57 -3.98 -22.26 -14.90
CA ALA A 57 -4.50 -22.81 -16.14
C ALA A 57 -3.97 -22.03 -17.36
N TRP A 58 -3.91 -20.71 -17.26
CA TRP A 58 -3.33 -19.84 -18.29
C TRP A 58 -1.85 -20.16 -18.51
N LEU A 59 -1.03 -20.19 -17.45
CA LEU A 59 0.39 -20.53 -17.55
C LEU A 59 0.62 -21.97 -18.03
N GLY A 60 -0.21 -22.91 -17.60
CA GLY A 60 -0.18 -24.28 -18.06
C GLY A 60 -0.51 -24.43 -19.55
N ASN A 61 -1.41 -23.60 -20.08
CA ASN A 61 -1.66 -23.53 -21.52
C ASN A 61 -0.48 -22.90 -22.27
N LEU A 62 0.13 -21.84 -21.72
CA LEU A 62 1.30 -21.19 -22.32
C LEU A 62 2.45 -22.18 -22.48
N LYS A 63 2.79 -22.93 -21.43
CA LYS A 63 3.82 -23.99 -21.47
C LYS A 63 3.52 -25.11 -22.47
N ARG A 64 2.23 -25.41 -22.71
CA ARG A 64 1.85 -26.47 -23.66
C ARG A 64 1.99 -26.03 -25.11
N LYS A 65 1.65 -24.77 -25.42
CA LYS A 65 1.74 -24.25 -26.80
C LYS A 65 3.15 -23.73 -27.12
N HIS A 66 3.76 -23.05 -26.16
CA HIS A 66 5.07 -22.39 -26.28
C HIS A 66 5.95 -22.73 -25.06
N PRO A 67 6.55 -23.94 -25.00
CA PRO A 67 7.26 -24.41 -23.81
C PRO A 67 8.36 -23.47 -23.32
N SER A 68 9.20 -22.96 -24.24
CA SER A 68 10.28 -22.04 -23.90
C SER A 68 9.78 -20.72 -23.30
N LEU A 69 8.72 -20.14 -23.85
CA LEU A 69 8.12 -18.92 -23.32
C LEU A 69 7.43 -19.17 -21.98
N GLY A 70 6.81 -20.33 -21.80
CA GLY A 70 6.18 -20.70 -20.53
C GLY A 70 7.19 -20.92 -19.39
N GLU A 71 8.38 -21.45 -19.69
CA GLU A 71 9.49 -21.54 -18.73
C GLU A 71 10.09 -20.17 -18.41
N GLU A 72 10.32 -19.34 -19.43
CA GLU A 72 10.78 -17.95 -19.24
C GLU A 72 9.82 -17.14 -18.36
N PHE A 73 8.51 -17.28 -18.61
CA PHE A 73 7.47 -16.65 -17.81
C PHE A 73 7.48 -17.13 -16.35
N GLN A 74 7.59 -18.44 -16.14
CA GLN A 74 7.64 -19.01 -14.79
C GLN A 74 8.89 -18.53 -14.03
N ALA A 75 10.07 -18.54 -14.66
CA ALA A 75 11.29 -18.07 -14.03
C ALA A 75 11.18 -16.60 -13.61
N ALA A 76 10.64 -15.74 -14.48
CA ALA A 76 10.41 -14.33 -14.16
C ALA A 76 9.40 -14.11 -13.02
N LEU A 77 8.38 -14.99 -12.90
CA LEU A 77 7.46 -14.98 -11.76
C LEU A 77 8.12 -15.43 -10.46
N GLU A 78 8.99 -16.44 -10.49
CA GLU A 78 9.66 -16.96 -9.29
C GLU A 78 10.76 -16.02 -8.78
N GLU A 79 11.39 -15.27 -9.69
CA GLU A 79 12.34 -14.19 -9.36
C GLU A 79 11.68 -12.94 -8.77
N LEU A 80 10.35 -12.90 -8.72
CA LEU A 80 9.58 -11.74 -8.33
C LEU A 80 9.70 -11.48 -6.82
N ARG A 81 10.62 -10.58 -6.49
CA ARG A 81 10.88 -10.10 -5.14
C ARG A 81 11.17 -8.61 -5.17
N LEU A 82 10.76 -7.91 -4.12
CA LEU A 82 11.20 -6.55 -3.88
C LEU A 82 12.69 -6.57 -3.56
N SER A 83 13.41 -5.70 -4.25
CA SER A 83 14.86 -5.58 -4.15
C SER A 83 15.29 -4.47 -3.21
N ASN A 84 14.45 -3.43 -3.05
CA ASN A 84 14.73 -2.40 -2.06
C ASN A 84 14.12 -2.75 -0.71
N ASN A 85 14.76 -2.23 0.34
CA ASN A 85 14.23 -2.30 1.69
C ASN A 85 13.08 -1.29 1.85
N ILE A 86 11.89 -1.69 1.41
CA ILE A 86 10.64 -0.99 1.68
C ILE A 86 10.20 -1.34 3.10
N ALA A 87 10.14 -0.31 3.96
CA ALA A 87 9.66 -0.44 5.33
C ALA A 87 8.63 0.64 5.62
N PHE A 88 7.47 0.22 6.11
CA PHE A 88 6.47 1.11 6.68
C PHE A 88 6.56 1.07 8.21
N ASN A 89 6.88 2.20 8.81
CA ASN A 89 6.81 2.37 10.26
C ASN A 89 6.11 3.69 10.58
N PHE A 90 4.83 3.60 10.97
CA PHE A 90 4.08 4.79 11.36
C PHE A 90 4.26 5.08 12.85
N SER A 91 5.21 5.96 13.17
CA SER A 91 5.30 6.61 14.48
C SER A 91 4.27 7.74 14.61
N LEU A 92 3.92 8.13 15.85
CA LEU A 92 3.09 9.31 16.09
C LEU A 92 3.62 10.51 15.29
N PRO A 93 2.72 11.28 14.65
CA PRO A 93 3.14 12.38 13.81
C PRO A 93 3.92 13.39 14.68
N ARG A 94 5.20 13.59 14.38
CA ARG A 94 5.92 14.75 14.89
C ARG A 94 5.26 15.98 14.28
N PHE A 95 4.68 16.82 15.13
CA PHE A 95 4.11 18.07 14.67
C PHE A 95 5.21 18.95 14.12
N ARG A 96 4.98 19.53 12.93
CA ARG A 96 5.89 20.55 12.42
C ARG A 96 5.76 21.79 13.29
N LEU A 97 6.83 22.58 13.42
CA LEU A 97 6.84 23.80 14.23
C LEU A 97 5.65 24.71 13.87
N SER A 98 5.30 24.81 12.58
CA SER A 98 4.14 25.56 12.09
C SER A 98 2.78 25.02 12.58
N GLU A 99 2.60 23.70 12.64
CA GLU A 99 1.39 23.07 13.18
C GLU A 99 1.27 23.31 14.69
N VAL A 100 2.40 23.22 15.41
CA VAL A 100 2.47 23.53 16.85
C VAL A 100 2.12 24.99 17.11
N ILE A 101 2.64 25.92 16.30
CA ILE A 101 2.38 27.36 16.44
C ILE A 101 0.89 27.64 16.25
N VAL A 102 0.24 27.10 15.21
CA VAL A 102 -1.20 27.31 14.97
C VAL A 102 -2.05 26.75 16.12
N ILE A 103 -1.73 25.54 16.59
CA ILE A 103 -2.41 24.94 17.74
C ILE A 103 -2.18 25.79 18.99
N ALA A 104 -0.95 26.23 19.24
CA ALA A 104 -0.61 27.07 20.39
C ALA A 104 -1.32 28.43 20.37
N TRP A 105 -1.43 29.08 19.21
CA TRP A 105 -2.18 30.33 19.06
C TRP A 105 -3.68 30.14 19.28
N ALA A 106 -4.28 29.07 18.74
CA ALA A 106 -5.68 28.76 18.96
C ALA A 106 -5.97 28.46 20.44
N LEU A 107 -5.08 27.69 21.08
CA LEU A 107 -5.15 27.39 22.51
C LEU A 107 -4.99 28.66 23.36
N ALA A 108 -4.00 29.50 23.05
CA ALA A 108 -3.73 30.74 23.76
C ALA A 108 -4.92 31.71 23.66
N LEU A 109 -5.56 31.82 22.49
CA LEU A 109 -6.75 32.67 22.31
C LEU A 109 -7.90 32.19 23.20
N ILE A 110 -8.14 30.89 23.29
CA ILE A 110 -9.20 30.31 24.13
C ILE A 110 -8.85 30.46 25.63
N LEU A 111 -7.56 30.29 25.98
CA LEU A 111 -7.08 30.49 27.35
C LEU A 111 -7.27 31.96 27.77
N ILE A 112 -6.90 32.92 26.92
CA ILE A 112 -7.10 34.36 27.16
C ILE A 112 -8.60 34.68 27.35
N LEU A 113 -9.48 34.11 26.52
CA LEU A 113 -10.93 34.33 26.63
C LEU A 113 -11.54 33.72 27.90
N THR A 114 -10.97 32.63 28.42
CA THR A 114 -11.44 31.94 29.63
C THR A 114 -10.81 32.50 30.92
N TRP A 115 -9.64 33.13 30.84
CA TRP A 115 -8.91 33.69 31.98
C TRP A 115 -9.51 35.00 32.52
N LEU A 116 -10.33 35.71 31.73
CA LEU A 116 -10.88 37.02 32.12
C LEU A 116 -11.91 36.99 33.28
N ARG A 117 -12.33 35.82 33.81
CA ARG A 117 -13.26 35.70 34.96
C ARG A 117 -12.98 34.46 35.83
N GLU A 118 -12.62 34.69 37.09
CA GLU A 118 -11.98 33.79 38.09
C GLU A 118 -12.73 32.52 38.59
N ALA A 119 -13.68 31.95 37.84
CA ALA A 119 -14.36 30.73 38.30
C ALA A 119 -13.60 29.46 37.86
N ILE A 120 -13.07 28.68 38.81
CA ILE A 120 -12.43 27.36 38.58
C ILE A 120 -13.28 26.45 37.65
N LEU A 121 -14.60 26.52 37.78
CA LEU A 121 -15.54 25.77 36.93
C LEU A 121 -15.44 26.15 35.44
N ARG A 122 -15.19 27.43 35.12
CA ARG A 122 -15.00 27.90 33.73
C ARG A 122 -13.65 27.50 33.18
N GLN A 123 -12.63 27.39 34.01
CA GLN A 123 -11.32 26.89 33.59
C GLN A 123 -11.43 25.41 33.19
N ILE A 124 -12.09 24.58 34.00
CA ILE A 124 -12.35 23.17 33.68
C ILE A 124 -13.18 23.04 32.38
N LEU A 125 -14.26 23.82 32.25
CA LEU A 125 -15.08 23.84 31.03
C LEU A 125 -14.31 24.36 29.82
N GLY A 126 -13.44 25.36 29.99
CA GLY A 126 -12.57 25.89 28.94
C GLY A 126 -11.55 24.85 28.47
N THR A 127 -10.90 24.14 29.38
CA THR A 127 -9.97 23.05 29.04
C THR A 127 -10.70 21.89 28.36
N ALA A 128 -11.89 21.51 28.83
CA ALA A 128 -12.71 20.48 28.20
C ALA A 128 -13.14 20.89 26.78
N PHE A 129 -13.56 22.14 26.58
CA PHE A 129 -13.93 22.68 25.27
C PHE A 129 -12.75 22.71 24.30
N VAL A 130 -11.59 23.16 24.80
CA VAL A 130 -10.32 23.10 24.07
C VAL A 130 -9.99 21.67 23.64
N ALA A 131 -10.06 20.71 24.57
CA ALA A 131 -9.77 19.32 24.29
C ALA A 131 -10.76 18.73 23.27
N ALA A 132 -12.04 19.10 23.36
CA ALA A 132 -13.08 18.67 22.44
C ALA A 132 -12.85 19.15 21.00
N ILE A 133 -12.20 20.31 20.81
CA ILE A 133 -11.84 20.84 19.48
C ILE A 133 -10.48 20.31 19.02
N ALA A 134 -9.47 20.27 19.89
CA ALA A 134 -8.12 19.87 19.53
C ALA A 134 -8.02 18.37 19.19
N TYR A 135 -8.79 17.52 19.87
CA TYR A 135 -8.78 16.08 19.66
C TYR A 135 -9.17 15.64 18.23
N PRO A 136 -10.32 16.06 17.66
CA PRO A 136 -10.68 15.69 16.28
C PRO A 136 -9.70 16.26 15.25
N ILE A 137 -9.15 17.45 15.47
CA ILE A 137 -8.11 18.03 14.59
C ILE A 137 -6.87 17.13 14.59
N PHE A 138 -6.41 16.70 15.78
CA PHE A 138 -5.29 15.79 15.92
C PHE A 138 -5.54 14.45 15.22
N LEU A 139 -6.71 13.86 15.40
CA LEU A 139 -7.08 12.60 14.75
C LEU A 139 -7.07 12.75 13.22
N ASN A 140 -7.70 13.79 12.68
CA ASN A 140 -7.72 14.03 11.24
C ASN A 140 -6.31 14.21 10.65
N LEU A 141 -5.43 14.96 11.33
CA LEU A 141 -4.04 15.13 10.89
C LEU A 141 -3.26 13.82 10.93
N ARG A 142 -3.45 13.03 11.99
CA ARG A 142 -2.82 11.72 12.14
C ARG A 142 -3.27 10.77 11.04
N ASP A 143 -4.57 10.68 10.79
CA ASP A 143 -5.15 9.77 9.79
C ASP A 143 -4.76 10.19 8.38
N SER A 144 -4.70 11.49 8.09
CA SER A 144 -4.20 12.01 6.82
C SER A 144 -2.73 11.65 6.60
N LYS A 145 -1.86 11.83 7.61
CA LYS A 145 -0.44 11.47 7.54
C LYS A 145 -0.26 9.95 7.38
N LYS A 146 -1.06 9.14 8.10
CA LYS A 146 -1.07 7.67 7.95
C LYS A 146 -1.44 7.30 6.51
N LYS A 147 -2.55 7.83 6.00
CA LYS A 147 -3.03 7.54 4.64
C LYS A 147 -1.97 7.85 3.58
N LYS A 148 -1.35 9.02 3.64
CA LYS A 148 -0.26 9.40 2.70
C LYS A 148 0.96 8.48 2.79
N ALA A 149 1.34 8.07 3.99
CA ALA A 149 2.46 7.14 4.17
C ALA A 149 2.13 5.75 3.59
N VAL A 150 0.89 5.28 3.74
CA VAL A 150 0.43 4.03 3.13
C VAL A 150 0.42 4.14 1.61
N GLU A 151 -0.15 5.20 1.06
CA GLU A 151 -0.19 5.45 -0.39
C GLU A 151 1.24 5.50 -0.98
N SER A 152 2.15 6.24 -0.35
CA SER A 152 3.55 6.30 -0.81
C SER A 152 4.27 4.95 -0.74
N CYS A 153 3.99 4.15 0.29
CA CYS A 153 4.53 2.77 0.39
C CYS A 153 3.99 1.89 -0.74
N LEU A 154 2.69 1.96 -1.03
CA LEU A 154 2.07 1.20 -2.11
C LEU A 154 2.58 1.62 -3.50
N GLU A 155 2.76 2.92 -3.73
CA GLU A 155 3.36 3.44 -4.96
C GLU A 155 4.78 2.90 -5.17
N GLN A 156 5.60 2.82 -4.12
CA GLN A 156 6.95 2.23 -4.21
C GLN A 156 6.89 0.75 -4.57
N ILE A 157 5.98 -0.01 -3.95
CA ILE A 157 5.79 -1.43 -4.24
C ILE A 157 5.31 -1.63 -5.68
N GLN A 158 4.31 -0.87 -6.13
CA GLN A 158 3.80 -0.93 -7.50
C GLN A 158 4.91 -0.62 -8.52
N LYS A 159 5.73 0.40 -8.26
CA LYS A 159 6.85 0.78 -9.13
C LYS A 159 7.92 -0.32 -9.22
N GLU A 160 8.21 -1.02 -8.14
CA GLU A 160 9.12 -2.18 -8.20
C GLU A 160 8.52 -3.35 -8.98
N LEU A 161 7.23 -3.60 -8.82
CA LEU A 161 6.53 -4.66 -9.52
C LEU A 161 6.33 -4.37 -11.02
N GLU A 162 6.28 -3.10 -11.41
CA GLU A 162 6.09 -2.66 -12.80
C GLU A 162 7.20 -3.20 -13.72
N PHE A 163 8.46 -3.19 -13.27
CA PHE A 163 9.58 -3.70 -14.05
C PHE A 163 9.42 -5.19 -14.38
N THR A 164 9.06 -6.01 -13.38
CA THR A 164 8.83 -7.44 -13.60
C THR A 164 7.54 -7.69 -14.37
N GLY A 165 6.49 -6.90 -14.13
CA GLY A 165 5.24 -6.93 -14.90
C GLY A 165 5.49 -6.67 -16.39
N GLN A 166 6.36 -5.74 -16.74
CA GLN A 166 6.72 -5.46 -18.13
C GLN A 166 7.50 -6.61 -18.77
N LYS A 167 8.40 -7.27 -18.02
CA LYS A 167 9.09 -8.48 -18.52
C LYS A 167 8.10 -9.60 -18.83
N LEU A 168 7.20 -9.88 -17.90
CA LEU A 168 6.16 -10.90 -18.07
C LEU A 168 5.23 -10.57 -19.24
N LYS A 169 4.87 -9.29 -19.39
CA LYS A 169 4.09 -8.78 -20.53
C LYS A 169 4.80 -9.08 -21.86
N ASN A 170 6.09 -8.77 -21.95
CA ASN A 170 6.86 -9.02 -23.18
C ASN A 170 6.87 -10.50 -23.57
N VAL A 171 6.92 -11.42 -22.60
CA VAL A 171 6.81 -12.87 -22.86
C VAL A 171 5.43 -13.22 -23.42
N ALA A 172 4.36 -12.64 -22.87
CA ALA A 172 3.00 -12.84 -23.36
C ALA A 172 2.82 -12.30 -24.79
N THR A 173 3.34 -11.10 -25.10
CA THR A 173 3.31 -10.52 -26.46
C THR A 173 4.07 -11.39 -27.46
N ARG A 174 5.26 -11.92 -27.10
CA ARG A 174 5.98 -12.88 -27.95
C ARG A 174 5.19 -14.16 -28.22
N ALA A 175 4.38 -14.60 -27.25
CA ALA A 175 3.50 -15.75 -27.43
C ALA A 175 2.35 -15.45 -28.40
N ASP A 176 1.84 -14.22 -28.43
CA ASP A 176 0.86 -13.77 -29.42
C ASP A 176 1.46 -13.74 -30.83
N GLU A 177 2.65 -13.16 -30.98
CA GLU A 177 3.37 -13.12 -32.26
C GLU A 177 3.66 -14.52 -32.81
N ALA A 178 3.96 -15.48 -31.94
CA ALA A 178 4.21 -16.87 -32.34
C ALA A 178 2.95 -17.67 -32.71
N ASN A 179 1.73 -17.14 -32.49
CA ASN A 179 0.48 -17.76 -32.95
C ASN A 179 -0.09 -17.13 -34.23
N LEU A 180 0.54 -16.07 -34.74
CA LEU A 180 0.23 -15.46 -36.05
C LEU A 180 0.94 -16.22 -37.17
#